data_AF-A0A0L8FS47-F1
#
_entry.id   AF-A0A0L8FS47-F1
#
_cell.length_a   1.000
_cell.length_b   1.000
_cell.length_c   1.000
_cell.angle_alpha   90.00
_cell.angle_beta   90.00
_cell.angle_gamma   90.00
#
_symmetry.space_group_name_H-M   'P 1'
#
loop_
_entity.id
_entity.type
_entity.pdbx_description
1 polymer ?
#
loop_
_entity_poly.entity_id
_entity_poly.type
_entity_poly.pdbx_seq_one_letter_code
_entity_poly.pdbx_strand_id
1 'polypeptide(L)' 'GFFRRSQSGPVNYQCPRNKACVIDRVNRNRCQYCRLQKCLVLGMSRD' A
#
# COMPACT_ATOMS: atom_id res chain seq x y z
N GLY A 1 7.37 9.92 1.83
CA GLY A 1 7.23 8.69 0.99
C GLY A 1 5.81 8.15 1.07
N PHE A 2 5.44 7.22 0.17
CA PHE A 2 4.08 6.62 0.14
C PHE A 2 3.64 6.13 1.52
N PHE A 3 4.43 5.24 2.15
CA PHE A 3 4.12 4.65 3.45
C PHE A 3 3.91 5.71 4.56
N ARG A 4 4.82 6.69 4.66
CA ARG A 4 4.68 7.81 5.62
C ARG A 4 3.34 8.53 5.49
N ARG A 5 2.91 8.87 4.26
CA ARG A 5 1.62 9.53 4.03
C ARG A 5 0.43 8.64 4.40
N SER A 6 0.55 7.34 4.17
CA SER A 6 -0.48 6.36 4.54
C SER A 6 -0.63 6.20 6.06
N GLN A 7 0.34 6.63 6.85
CA GLN A 7 0.31 6.59 8.32
C GLN A 7 0.00 7.94 8.98
N SER A 8 0.01 9.04 8.23
CA SER A 8 -0.21 10.40 8.77
C SER A 8 -1.68 10.75 9.03
N GLY A 9 -2.62 9.85 8.71
CA GLY A 9 -4.05 10.07 8.89
C GLY A 9 -4.88 8.93 8.31
N PRO A 10 -6.21 8.98 8.46
CA PRO A 10 -7.10 7.97 7.91
C PRO A 10 -7.00 7.98 6.37
N VAL A 11 -6.55 6.86 5.80
CA VAL A 11 -6.51 6.65 4.35
C VAL A 11 -7.49 5.55 3.94
N ASN A 12 -8.44 5.90 3.07
CA ASN A 12 -9.42 4.97 2.53
C ASN A 12 -8.94 4.41 1.19
N TYR A 13 -7.85 3.64 1.21
CA TYR A 13 -7.43 2.93 0.01
C TYR A 13 -8.33 1.74 -0.27
N GLN A 14 -8.89 1.71 -1.48
CA GLN A 14 -9.68 0.58 -1.96
C GLN A 14 -8.90 -0.17 -3.04
N CYS A 15 -9.07 -1.48 -3.07
CA CYS A 15 -8.56 -2.27 -4.17
C CYS A 15 -9.59 -2.25 -5.30
N PRO A 16 -9.21 -1.91 -6.55
CA PRO A 16 -10.12 -1.97 -7.69
C PRO A 16 -10.37 -3.41 -8.19
N ARG A 17 -9.77 -4.41 -7.53
CA ARG A 17 -9.80 -5.84 -7.87
C ARG A 17 -9.94 -6.65 -6.59
N ASN A 18 -9.47 -7.90 -6.60
CA ASN A 18 -9.68 -8.87 -5.52
C ASN A 18 -8.65 -8.77 -4.37
N LYS A 19 -8.14 -7.57 -4.05
CA LYS A 19 -7.13 -7.34 -3.00
C LYS A 19 -5.84 -8.17 -3.12
N ALA A 20 -5.60 -8.80 -4.27
CA ALA A 20 -4.44 -9.65 -4.58
C ALA A 20 -3.59 -9.06 -5.74
N CYS A 21 -3.47 -7.73 -5.82
CA CYS A 21 -2.67 -7.10 -6.87
C CYS A 21 -1.18 -7.43 -6.68
N VAL A 22 -0.52 -7.92 -7.74
CA VAL A 22 0.94 -8.01 -7.79
C VAL A 22 1.55 -6.60 -7.78
N ILE A 23 2.37 -6.31 -6.77
CA ILE A 23 3.04 -5.01 -6.60
C ILE A 23 4.53 -5.14 -6.95
N ASP A 24 4.91 -4.59 -8.10
CA ASP A 24 6.28 -4.50 -8.62
C ASP A 24 6.70 -3.03 -8.83
N ARG A 25 7.91 -2.79 -9.38
CA ARG A 25 8.43 -1.43 -9.59
C ARG A 25 7.59 -0.59 -10.57
N VAL A 26 7.00 -1.21 -11.58
CA VAL A 26 6.23 -0.56 -12.66
C VAL A 26 4.79 -0.30 -12.22
N ASN A 27 4.18 -1.25 -11.50
CA ASN A 27 2.76 -1.30 -11.21
C ASN A 27 2.39 -0.90 -9.77
N ARG A 28 3.37 -0.59 -8.91
CA ARG A 28 3.14 -0.23 -7.50
C ARG A 28 2.14 0.90 -7.29
N ASN A 29 1.99 1.82 -8.22
CA ASN A 29 1.05 2.94 -8.09
C ASN A 29 -0.40 2.58 -8.50
N ARG A 30 -0.63 1.43 -9.17
CA ARG A 30 -1.95 1.03 -9.67
C ARG A 30 -2.94 0.65 -8.57
N CYS A 31 -2.45 0.20 -7.41
CA CYS A 31 -3.31 -0.14 -6.27
C CYS A 31 -2.64 0.26 -4.96
N GLN A 32 -3.09 1.38 -4.40
CA GLN A 32 -2.59 1.90 -3.13
C GLN A 32 -2.91 0.95 -1.96
N TYR A 33 -4.08 0.29 -1.98
CA TYR A 33 -4.45 -0.68 -0.95
C TYR A 33 -3.45 -1.83 -0.88
N CYS A 34 -3.25 -2.55 -2.00
CA CYS A 34 -2.35 -3.70 -2.03
C CYS A 34 -0.89 -3.29 -1.80
N ARG A 35 -0.50 -2.08 -2.25
CA ARG A 35 0.84 -1.54 -1.96
C ARG A 35 1.04 -1.31 -0.47
N LEU A 36 0.08 -0.69 0.22
CA LEU A 36 0.16 -0.48 1.66
C LEU A 36 0.18 -1.81 2.42
N GLN A 37 -0.71 -2.73 2.06
CA GLN A 37 -0.73 -4.08 2.65
C GLN A 37 0.62 -4.79 2.48
N LYS A 38 1.24 -4.72 1.29
CA LYS A 38 2.58 -5.29 1.08
C LYS A 38 3.65 -4.61 1.94
N CYS A 39 3.61 -3.28 2.09
CA CYS A 39 4.53 -2.57 2.99
C CYS A 39 4.41 -3.08 4.43
N LEU A 40 3.18 -3.25 4.93
CA LEU A 40 2.92 -3.77 6.28
C LEU A 40 3.38 -5.23 6.44
N VAL A 41 3.09 -6.10 5.45
CA VAL A 41 3.53 -7.50 5.45
C VAL A 41 5.06 -7.64 5.47
N LEU A 42 5.76 -6.72 4.80
CA LEU A 42 7.23 -6.66 4.82
C LEU A 42 7.80 -6.04 6.11
N GLY A 43 6.95 -5.73 7.09
CA GLY A 43 7.38 -5.22 8.39
C GLY A 43 7.70 -3.73 8.41
N MET A 44 7.19 -2.93 7.46
CA MET A 44 7.34 -1.48 7.57
C MET A 44 6.55 -0.96 8.77
N SER A 45 7.26 -0.44 9.77
CA SER A 45 6.73 0.22 10.97
C SER A 45 6.84 1.75 10.85
N ARG A 46 6.14 2.45 11.75
CA ARG A 46 6.30 3.90 11.92
C ARG A 46 7.58 4.21 12.70
N ASP A 47 7.97 3.32 13.60
CA ASP A 47 9.21 3.36 14.39
C ASP A 47 10.45 3.15 13.51
#